data_AF-A0A8T5FAC3-F1
#
_entry.id   AF-A0A8T5FAC3-F1
#
_cell.length_a   1.000
_cell.length_b   1.000
_cell.length_c   1.000
_cell.angle_alpha   90.00
_cell.angle_beta   90.00
_cell.angle_gamma   90.00
#
_symmetry.space_group_name_H-M   'P 1'
#
loop_
_entity.id
_entity.type
_entity.pdbx_description
1 polymer ?
#
loop_
_entity_poly.entity_id
_entity_poly.type
_entity_poly.pdbx_seq_one_letter_code
_entity_poly.pdbx_strand_id
1 'polypeptide(L)'
;MNRKEIFNKLWRAADIMRRDDGTNGINEYIEQISWMFFLKVFDDIEKRFEYNAKLKDEKYQRIIPKKIRWSEWIEMDTKKIIDYIDSELFPMLGKLSGTPERSTIGLIFSEIRRNKMKSPSNL
;
A
#
# COMPACT_ATOMS: atom_id res chain seq x y z
N MET A 1 6.08 18.85 -10.51
CA MET A 1 4.72 18.72 -9.96
C MET A 1 4.59 19.63 -8.76
N ASN A 2 3.63 20.56 -8.73
CA ASN A 2 3.48 21.52 -7.64
C ASN A 2 2.46 21.02 -6.57
N ARG A 3 2.42 21.68 -5.40
CA ARG A 3 1.53 21.30 -4.28
C ARG A 3 0.06 21.20 -4.69
N LYS A 4 -0.40 22.11 -5.56
CA LYS A 4 -1.79 22.16 -6.04
C LYS A 4 -2.13 20.97 -6.92
N GLU A 5 -1.21 20.55 -7.80
CA GLU A 5 -1.37 19.36 -8.63
C GLU A 5 -1.42 18.07 -7.80
N ILE A 6 -0.57 17.95 -6.77
CA ILE A 6 -0.59 16.80 -5.85
C ILE A 6 -1.95 16.73 -5.15
N PHE A 7 -2.40 17.85 -4.60
CA PHE A 7 -3.68 17.92 -3.92
C PHE A 7 -4.83 17.53 -4.85
N ASN A 8 -4.86 18.05 -6.07
CA ASN A 8 -5.89 17.72 -7.05
C ASN A 8 -5.89 16.24 -7.44
N LYS A 9 -4.72 15.61 -7.58
CA LYS A 9 -4.62 14.17 -7.85
C LYS A 9 -5.13 13.33 -6.67
N LEU A 10 -4.75 13.70 -5.46
CA LEU A 10 -5.21 13.03 -4.24
C LEU A 10 -6.73 13.15 -4.10
N TRP A 11 -7.27 14.35 -4.35
CA TRP A 11 -8.71 14.60 -4.29
C TRP A 11 -9.47 13.80 -5.35
N ARG A 12 -8.94 13.69 -6.57
CA ARG A 12 -9.51 12.84 -7.62
C ARG A 12 -9.53 11.36 -7.23
N ALA A 13 -8.44 10.85 -6.65
CA ALA A 13 -8.39 9.47 -6.15
C ALA A 13 -9.46 9.25 -5.06
N ALA A 14 -9.57 10.18 -4.11
CA ALA A 14 -10.62 10.13 -3.09
C ALA A 14 -12.03 10.21 -3.67
N ASP A 15 -12.25 11.02 -4.72
CA ASP A 15 -13.55 11.13 -5.39
C ASP A 15 -13.93 9.85 -6.14
N ILE A 16 -12.96 9.11 -6.67
CA ILE A 16 -13.18 7.79 -7.27
C ILE A 16 -13.53 6.78 -6.17
N MET A 17 -12.70 6.71 -5.13
CA MET A 17 -12.89 5.74 -4.05
C MET A 17 -14.22 5.94 -3.32
N ARG A 18 -14.60 7.18 -2.95
CA ARG A 18 -15.87 7.43 -2.24
C ARG A 18 -17.14 7.02 -2.99
N ARG A 19 -17.05 6.74 -4.30
CA ARG A 19 -18.17 6.28 -5.14
C ARG A 19 -18.25 4.75 -5.23
N ASP A 20 -17.30 4.04 -4.62
CA ASP A 20 -17.32 2.59 -4.54
C ASP A 20 -18.33 2.11 -3.49
N ASP A 21 -19.09 1.06 -3.82
CA ASP A 21 -20.14 0.49 -2.98
C ASP A 21 -19.65 0.10 -1.58
N GLY A 22 -18.35 -0.16 -1.43
CA GLY A 22 -17.72 -0.53 -0.17
C GLY A 22 -17.21 0.62 0.69
N THR A 23 -17.18 1.86 0.18
CA THR A 23 -16.60 3.03 0.87
C THR A 23 -17.50 4.26 0.85
N ASN A 24 -18.77 4.06 1.20
CA ASN A 24 -19.79 5.12 1.22
C ASN A 24 -19.58 6.20 2.30
N GLY A 25 -18.72 5.96 3.29
CA GLY A 25 -18.41 6.91 4.35
C GLY A 25 -16.98 7.46 4.28
N ILE A 26 -16.76 8.57 4.97
CA ILE A 26 -15.47 9.28 4.97
C ILE A 26 -14.34 8.44 5.55
N ASN A 27 -14.63 7.71 6.62
CA ASN A 27 -13.64 6.89 7.30
C ASN A 27 -13.18 5.74 6.42
N GLU A 28 -14.09 5.20 5.61
CA GLU A 28 -13.86 4.05 4.76
C GLU A 28 -12.90 4.37 3.63
N TYR A 29 -13.14 5.43 2.84
CA TYR A 29 -12.22 5.77 1.75
C TYR A 29 -10.91 6.38 2.28
N ILE A 30 -10.92 7.09 3.41
CA ILE A 30 -9.67 7.58 4.03
C ILE A 30 -8.80 6.39 4.43
N GLU A 31 -9.37 5.37 5.07
CA GLU A 31 -8.65 4.14 5.42
C GLU A 31 -8.03 3.49 4.17
N GLN A 32 -8.78 3.42 3.05
CA GLN A 32 -8.26 2.86 1.80
C GLN A 32 -7.08 3.66 1.23
N ILE A 33 -7.21 4.98 1.18
CA ILE A 33 -6.12 5.86 0.72
C ILE A 33 -4.91 5.74 1.64
N SER A 34 -5.12 5.67 2.96
CA SER A 34 -4.04 5.65 3.94
C SER A 34 -3.10 4.45 3.76
N TRP A 35 -3.64 3.23 3.65
CA TRP A 35 -2.78 2.05 3.49
C TRP A 35 -2.10 2.01 2.13
N MET A 36 -2.80 2.41 1.06
CA MET A 36 -2.23 2.46 -0.29
C MET A 36 -1.09 3.47 -0.37
N PHE A 37 -1.31 4.67 0.18
CA PHE A 37 -0.31 5.70 0.23
C PHE A 37 0.89 5.28 1.07
N PHE A 38 0.65 4.64 2.22
CA PHE A 38 1.71 4.06 3.05
C PHE A 38 2.59 3.10 2.23
N LEU A 39 1.99 2.09 1.58
CA LEU A 39 2.76 1.11 0.80
C LEU A 39 3.51 1.73 -0.38
N LYS A 40 2.89 2.68 -1.10
CA LYS A 40 3.54 3.38 -2.22
C LYS A 40 4.76 4.17 -1.77
N VAL A 41 4.59 4.98 -0.72
CA VAL A 41 5.65 5.84 -0.20
C VAL A 41 6.76 4.98 0.40
N PHE A 42 6.40 3.93 1.13
CA PHE A 42 7.36 3.01 1.73
C PHE A 42 8.20 2.30 0.66
N ASP A 43 7.57 1.77 -0.39
CA ASP A 43 8.27 1.14 -1.52
C ASP A 43 9.25 2.12 -2.22
N ASP A 44 8.85 3.38 -2.41
CA ASP A 44 9.75 4.40 -2.98
C ASP A 44 10.93 4.73 -2.07
N ILE A 45 10.72 4.77 -0.75
CA ILE A 45 11.80 4.99 0.22
C ILE A 45 12.78 3.82 0.18
N GLU A 46 12.27 2.58 0.21
CA GLU A 46 13.14 1.39 0.14
C GLU A 46 13.92 1.32 -1.17
N LYS A 47 13.31 1.69 -2.31
CA LYS A 47 14.01 1.80 -3.60
C LYS A 47 15.17 2.79 -3.54
N ARG A 48 15.00 3.93 -2.87
CA ARG A 48 16.08 4.91 -2.69
C ARG A 48 17.20 4.36 -1.82
N PHE A 49 16.86 3.63 -0.74
CA PHE A 49 17.86 2.99 0.10
C PHE A 49 18.63 1.89 -0.63
N GLU A 50 17.94 1.04 -1.40
CA GLU A 50 18.57 0.05 -2.27
C GLU A 50 19.52 0.70 -3.28
N TYR A 51 19.07 1.78 -3.94
CA TYR A 51 19.90 2.51 -4.89
C TYR A 51 21.15 3.08 -4.23
N ASN A 52 21.02 3.71 -3.06
CA ASN A 52 22.14 4.28 -2.33
C ASN A 52 23.12 3.21 -1.83
N ALA A 53 22.62 2.07 -1.34
CA ALA A 53 23.46 0.96 -0.92
C ALA A 53 24.24 0.38 -2.12
N LYS A 54 23.59 0.24 -3.28
CA LYS A 54 24.23 -0.20 -4.52
C LYS A 54 25.36 0.73 -4.95
N LEU A 55 25.20 2.05 -4.79
CA LEU A 55 26.27 3.02 -5.09
C LEU A 55 27.47 2.91 -4.15
N LYS A 56 27.28 2.36 -2.95
CA LYS A 56 28.32 2.16 -1.93
C LYS A 56 28.88 0.73 -1.89
N ASP A 57 28.44 -0.14 -2.81
CA ASP A 57 28.73 -1.58 -2.80
C ASP A 57 28.27 -2.29 -1.50
N GLU A 58 27.22 -1.76 -0.86
CA GLU A 58 26.58 -2.30 0.33
C GLU A 58 25.30 -3.08 -0.03
N LYS A 59 24.90 -4.01 0.84
CA LYS A 59 23.62 -4.72 0.70
C LYS A 59 22.56 -4.07 1.58
N TYR A 60 21.48 -3.59 0.97
CA TYR A 60 20.26 -3.21 1.68
C TYR A 60 19.25 -4.35 1.62
N GLN A 61 18.77 -4.80 2.79
CA GLN A 61 17.69 -5.77 2.88
C GLN A 61 16.37 -5.04 3.14
N ARG A 62 15.41 -5.21 2.24
CA ARG A 62 14.08 -4.63 2.41
C ARG A 62 13.36 -5.16 3.66
N ILE A 63 12.64 -4.25 4.30
CA ILE A 63 11.69 -4.49 5.37
C ILE A 63 10.48 -5.26 4.81
N ILE A 64 9.91 -4.81 3.68
CA ILE A 64 8.76 -5.49 3.04
C ILE A 64 9.26 -6.57 2.06
N PRO A 65 8.86 -7.85 2.24
CA PRO A 65 9.20 -8.95 1.34
C PRO A 65 8.70 -8.70 -0.08
N LYS A 66 9.45 -9.20 -1.09
CA LYS A 66 9.18 -8.96 -2.51
C LYS A 66 7.70 -9.09 -2.88
N LYS A 67 7.09 -10.22 -2.57
CA LYS A 67 5.70 -10.54 -2.93
C LYS A 67 4.68 -9.45 -2.56
N ILE A 68 4.89 -8.74 -1.46
CA ILE A 68 3.92 -7.77 -0.90
C ILE A 68 4.35 -6.30 -1.05
N ARG A 69 5.36 -6.01 -1.87
CA ARG A 69 5.76 -4.63 -2.18
C ARG A 69 4.77 -4.01 -3.17
N TRP A 70 4.54 -2.70 -3.04
CA TRP A 70 3.67 -1.95 -3.95
C TRP A 70 3.95 -2.24 -5.43
N SER A 71 5.21 -2.19 -5.85
CA SER A 71 5.56 -2.38 -7.26
C SER A 71 5.35 -3.79 -7.82
N GLU A 72 5.06 -4.77 -6.97
CA GLU A 72 5.01 -6.18 -7.37
C GLU A 72 3.57 -6.63 -7.64
N TRP A 73 2.59 -6.07 -6.93
CA TRP A 73 1.18 -6.43 -7.11
C TRP A 73 0.38 -5.41 -7.93
N ILE A 74 0.89 -4.20 -8.15
CA ILE A 74 0.17 -3.16 -8.93
C ILE A 74 0.03 -3.53 -10.42
N GLU A 75 0.86 -4.45 -10.92
CA GLU A 75 0.79 -4.95 -12.30
C GLU A 75 -0.14 -6.17 -12.44
N MET A 76 -0.80 -6.61 -11.35
CA MET A 76 -1.73 -7.73 -11.38
C MET A 76 -3.01 -7.41 -12.17
N ASP A 77 -3.63 -8.47 -12.71
CA ASP A 77 -4.95 -8.38 -13.31
C ASP A 77 -5.96 -7.79 -12.31
N THR A 78 -6.71 -6.77 -12.75
CA THR A 78 -7.74 -6.09 -11.96
C THR A 78 -8.77 -7.08 -11.41
N LYS A 79 -9.05 -8.19 -12.10
CA LYS A 79 -9.97 -9.21 -11.59
C LYS A 79 -9.47 -9.95 -10.35
N LYS A 80 -8.15 -9.95 -10.11
CA LYS A 80 -7.50 -10.71 -9.02
C LYS A 80 -6.97 -9.83 -7.90
N ILE A 81 -6.88 -8.52 -8.10
CA ILE A 81 -6.22 -7.61 -7.16
C ILE A 81 -6.96 -7.53 -5.82
N ILE A 82 -8.28 -7.50 -5.81
CA ILE A 82 -9.09 -7.45 -4.57
C ILE A 82 -8.87 -8.73 -3.76
N ASP A 83 -9.02 -9.88 -4.40
CA ASP A 83 -8.81 -11.17 -3.74
C ASP A 83 -7.38 -11.30 -3.21
N TYR A 84 -6.38 -10.82 -3.97
CA TYR A 84 -5.00 -10.80 -3.54
C TYR A 84 -4.79 -9.90 -2.31
N ILE A 85 -5.41 -8.72 -2.28
CA ILE A 85 -5.29 -7.79 -1.14
C ILE A 85 -5.80 -8.47 0.13
N ASP A 86 -6.98 -9.08 0.06
CA ASP A 86 -7.64 -9.70 1.22
C ASP A 86 -7.01 -11.02 1.65
N SER A 87 -6.67 -11.89 0.70
CA SER A 87 -6.20 -13.25 1.00
C SER A 87 -4.69 -13.35 1.22
N GLU A 88 -3.91 -12.41 0.68
CA GLU A 88 -2.44 -12.47 0.72
C GLU A 88 -1.81 -11.21 1.30
N LEU A 89 -2.07 -10.03 0.73
CA LEU A 89 -1.36 -8.79 1.07
C LEU A 89 -1.52 -8.42 2.55
N PHE A 90 -2.75 -8.21 3.02
CA PHE A 90 -3.01 -7.82 4.41
C PHE A 90 -2.60 -8.91 5.40
N PRO A 91 -2.93 -10.20 5.21
CA PRO A 91 -2.47 -11.26 6.11
C PRO A 91 -0.94 -11.36 6.20
N MET A 92 -0.20 -11.15 5.11
CA MET A 92 1.26 -11.18 5.12
C MET A 92 1.85 -9.94 5.79
N LEU A 93 1.30 -8.75 5.53
CA LEU A 93 1.71 -7.51 6.19
C LEU A 93 1.48 -7.60 7.71
N GLY A 94 0.31 -8.09 8.15
CA GLY A 94 -0.02 -8.27 9.56
C GLY A 94 0.84 -9.30 10.30
N LYS A 95 1.57 -10.16 9.57
CA LYS A 95 2.49 -11.16 10.13
C LYS A 95 3.97 -10.71 10.12
N LEU A 96 4.25 -9.49 9.66
CA LEU A 96 5.62 -8.97 9.67
C LEU A 96 6.16 -8.88 11.10
N SER A 97 7.35 -9.46 11.30
CA SER A 97 8.03 -9.52 12.59
C SER A 97 9.53 -9.70 12.40
N GLY A 98 10.29 -9.72 13.50
CA GLY A 98 11.74 -9.98 13.52
C GLY A 98 12.63 -8.73 13.59
N THR A 99 12.11 -7.55 13.23
CA THR A 99 12.75 -6.24 13.48
C THR A 99 11.72 -5.26 14.06
N PRO A 100 12.13 -4.21 14.78
CA PRO A 100 11.20 -3.20 15.30
C PRO A 100 10.28 -2.60 14.22
N GLU A 101 10.82 -2.33 13.04
CA GLU A 101 10.07 -1.77 11.90
C GLU A 101 9.04 -2.77 11.39
N ARG A 102 9.46 -4.02 11.17
CA ARG A 102 8.56 -5.09 10.72
C ARG A 102 7.43 -5.33 11.71
N SER A 103 7.74 -5.41 13.00
CA SER A 103 6.74 -5.61 14.05
C SER A 103 5.77 -4.44 14.15
N THR A 104 6.24 -3.21 13.92
CA THR A 104 5.37 -2.01 13.90
C THR A 104 4.40 -2.06 12.72
N ILE A 105 4.88 -2.40 11.52
CA ILE A 105 4.02 -2.59 10.33
C ILE A 105 3.05 -3.75 10.57
N GLY A 106 3.54 -4.87 11.12
CA GLY A 106 2.72 -6.02 11.49
C GLY A 106 1.55 -5.64 12.38
N LEU A 107 1.80 -4.88 13.45
CA LEU A 107 0.76 -4.41 14.35
C LEU A 107 -0.27 -3.53 13.63
N ILE A 108 0.16 -2.54 12.84
CA ILE A 108 -0.74 -1.66 12.10
C ILE A 108 -1.67 -2.45 11.17
N PHE A 109 -1.11 -3.38 10.39
CA PHE A 109 -1.88 -4.15 9.42
C PHE A 109 -2.67 -5.30 10.04
N SER A 110 -2.36 -5.73 11.27
CA SER A 110 -3.17 -6.71 12.01
C SER A 110 -4.54 -6.17 12.42
N GLU A 111 -4.68 -4.85 12.56
CA GLU A 111 -5.95 -4.18 12.86
C GLU A 111 -6.83 -3.98 11.61
N ILE A 112 -6.24 -4.08 10.41
CA ILE A 112 -6.95 -3.93 9.14
C ILE A 112 -7.67 -5.25 8.82
N ARG A 113 -8.98 -5.27 9.00
CA ARG A 113 -9.79 -6.50 8.87
C ARG A 113 -9.93 -7.00 7.44
N ARG A 114 -10.07 -6.09 6.47
CA ARG A 114 -10.23 -6.39 5.03
C ARG A 114 -10.21 -5.12 4.20
N ASN A 115 -9.95 -5.26 2.91
CA ASN A 115 -10.19 -4.24 1.91
C ASN A 115 -11.69 -3.93 1.85
N LYS A 116 -12.01 -2.64 1.82
CA LYS A 116 -13.40 -2.18 1.75
C LYS A 116 -13.86 -2.04 0.31
N MET A 117 -12.95 -1.72 -0.62
CA MET A 117 -13.26 -1.54 -2.04
C MET A 117 -13.88 -2.80 -2.66
N LYS A 118 -14.93 -2.62 -3.45
CA LYS A 118 -15.62 -3.70 -4.17
C LYS A 118 -15.30 -3.73 -5.66
N SER A 119 -15.04 -2.57 -6.26
CA SER A 119 -14.66 -2.50 -7.66
C SER A 119 -13.14 -2.39 -7.83
N PRO A 120 -12.50 -3.31 -8.57
CA PRO A 120 -11.08 -3.18 -8.90
C PRO A 120 -10.73 -1.95 -9.73
N SER A 121 -11.70 -1.39 -10.47
CA SER A 121 -11.47 -0.18 -11.27
C SER A 121 -11.35 1.09 -10.44
N ASN A 122 -11.73 1.02 -9.17
CA ASN A 122 -11.69 2.14 -8.24
C ASN A 122 -10.45 2.11 -7.32
N LEU A 123 -9.64 1.05 -7.43
CA LEU A 123 -8.30 0.92 -6.82
C LEU A 123 -7.25 1.65 -7.66
#